data_AF-A0A966BFI7-F1
#
_entry.id   AF-A0A966BFI7-F1
#
_cell.length_a   1.000
_cell.length_b   1.000
_cell.length_c   1.000
_cell.angle_alpha   90.00
_cell.angle_beta   90.00
_cell.angle_gamma   90.00
#
_symmetry.space_group_name_H-M   'P 1'
#
loop_
_entity.id
_entity.type
_entity.pdbx_description
1 polymer ?
#
loop_
_entity_poly.entity_id
_entity_poly.type
_entity_poly.pdbx_seq_one_letter_code
_entity_poly.pdbx_strand_id
1 'polypeptide(L)'
;MPPEIFASYSREDQAEVFPIVDKLRERGLNIWIDQEGIHGAKLWSQEIVNAIDSSKVFILFASAKAFLSKNVTKELALASESDKHILPIFIEDAEIPSAMKYQLAGIQHLVHEQGRTEQTADNILRTLGNLDIQSAEPQPTVATTPTAATKPPSKTPLVAAALVIALAVITFLLFKGGSAKETPTKPSATKTYKSTTDLCIVTVYNTVKGLEVSVENRELREELDAKLSRFKDYKVDKGKAVSPDATTQELLDIAKTLDAEFILIATIESDKKRINVKLHNVEDGRNFWSKTLRESDVKGSEDFIDEATGLIAARIAGHDGAIHRDILKKALVKKEEDMTPMELLQMGKALWEESTSENMVKAIDYLNKCVQLNPDISTAYAILSEVYLEDIRGDFNKIPDAMKKAKESINRAMDLNPSNAIAIIEQIWISWYEKDVVSVKLQVESALKANPYEPLVLASAGAFNAMTGADYQSGIKQLDQALKYNDTPQGWYYLGYVTYYISINNLESALEFSLKMSANTHFDLPIVSALFWLNGDKVSALKYYQELADKYPNFDVKDFEYSMDAFTFEDRVRNTLSEAYSEVESAAKPSE
;
A
#
# COMPACT_ATOMS: atom_id res chain seq x y z
N MET A 1 -36.24 -2.31 -15.97
CA MET A 1 -35.78 -0.96 -15.58
C MET A 1 -34.68 -1.14 -14.54
N PRO A 2 -33.64 -0.30 -14.51
CA PRO A 2 -32.64 -0.34 -13.45
C PRO A 2 -33.33 -0.14 -12.08
N PRO A 3 -32.85 -0.79 -11.00
CA PRO A 3 -33.43 -0.63 -9.67
C PRO A 3 -33.30 0.81 -9.21
N GLU A 4 -34.38 1.37 -8.68
CA GLU A 4 -34.35 2.74 -8.12
C GLU A 4 -33.82 2.73 -6.69
N ILE A 5 -33.88 1.59 -6.02
CA ILE A 5 -33.51 1.41 -4.62
C ILE A 5 -32.60 0.19 -4.50
N PHE A 6 -31.48 0.35 -3.81
CA PHE A 6 -30.63 -0.73 -3.34
C PHE A 6 -30.92 -0.98 -1.85
N ALA A 7 -31.17 -2.21 -1.45
CA ALA A 7 -31.40 -2.57 -0.05
C ALA A 7 -30.26 -3.46 0.47
N SER A 8 -29.50 -2.91 1.42
CA SER A 8 -28.37 -3.57 2.11
C SER A 8 -28.81 -4.08 3.47
N TYR A 9 -28.47 -5.34 3.77
CA TYR A 9 -28.86 -6.03 5.00
C TYR A 9 -27.88 -7.17 5.31
N SER A 10 -27.86 -7.65 6.57
CA SER A 10 -27.19 -8.92 6.89
C SER A 10 -28.06 -10.09 6.44
N ARG A 11 -27.46 -11.12 5.85
CA ARG A 11 -28.16 -12.37 5.49
C ARG A 11 -28.88 -13.01 6.68
N GLU A 12 -28.34 -12.83 7.88
CA GLU A 12 -28.93 -13.32 9.12
C GLU A 12 -30.21 -12.58 9.54
N ASP A 13 -30.53 -11.47 8.88
CA ASP A 13 -31.74 -10.66 9.10
C ASP A 13 -32.75 -10.80 7.96
N GLN A 14 -32.50 -11.70 7.01
CA GLN A 14 -33.36 -11.95 5.85
C GLN A 14 -34.83 -12.15 6.23
N ALA A 15 -35.10 -12.88 7.32
CA ALA A 15 -36.45 -13.20 7.78
C ALA A 15 -37.27 -11.96 8.16
N GLU A 16 -36.61 -10.88 8.62
CA GLU A 16 -37.27 -9.62 8.95
C GLU A 16 -37.27 -8.62 7.79
N VAL A 17 -36.20 -8.62 6.99
CA VAL A 17 -36.02 -7.66 5.88
C VAL A 17 -36.90 -7.98 4.68
N PHE A 18 -37.02 -9.27 4.30
CA PHE A 18 -37.74 -9.66 3.09
C PHE A 18 -39.23 -9.28 3.12
N PRO A 19 -39.98 -9.48 4.21
CA PRO A 19 -41.36 -9.02 4.30
C PRO A 19 -41.54 -7.52 4.05
N ILE A 20 -40.58 -6.68 4.49
CA ILE A 20 -40.62 -5.23 4.26
C ILE A 20 -40.35 -4.92 2.78
N VAL A 21 -39.32 -5.55 2.21
CA VAL A 21 -38.95 -5.37 0.79
C VAL A 21 -40.08 -5.82 -0.14
N ASP A 22 -40.71 -6.95 0.15
CA ASP A 22 -41.83 -7.46 -0.64
C ASP A 22 -43.04 -6.51 -0.58
N LYS A 23 -43.33 -5.93 0.59
CA LYS A 23 -44.38 -4.90 0.73
C LYS A 23 -44.09 -3.63 -0.06
N LEU A 24 -42.84 -3.22 -0.13
CA LEU A 24 -42.44 -2.07 -0.94
C LEU A 24 -42.54 -2.38 -2.45
N ARG A 25 -42.20 -3.60 -2.86
CA ARG A 25 -42.38 -4.09 -4.24
C ARG A 25 -43.85 -4.18 -4.63
N GLU A 26 -44.72 -4.67 -3.75
CA GLU A 26 -46.19 -4.68 -3.94
C GLU A 26 -46.75 -3.27 -4.23
N ARG A 27 -46.09 -2.23 -3.71
CA ARG A 27 -46.47 -0.82 -3.87
C ARG A 27 -45.76 -0.13 -5.04
N GLY A 28 -45.12 -0.93 -5.91
CA GLY A 28 -44.57 -0.47 -7.19
C GLY A 28 -43.11 -0.03 -7.16
N LEU A 29 -42.40 -0.19 -6.05
CA LEU A 29 -40.98 0.18 -5.98
C LEU A 29 -40.08 -0.90 -6.60
N ASN A 30 -39.12 -0.46 -7.43
CA ASN A 30 -38.12 -1.34 -8.02
C ASN A 30 -36.90 -1.45 -7.10
N ILE A 31 -36.89 -2.48 -6.24
CA ILE A 31 -35.86 -2.71 -5.22
C ILE A 31 -34.95 -3.86 -5.60
N TRP A 32 -33.65 -3.58 -5.64
CA TRP A 32 -32.59 -4.58 -5.72
C TRP A 32 -32.19 -5.05 -4.32
N ILE A 33 -32.15 -6.37 -4.14
CA ILE A 33 -31.57 -7.03 -2.97
C ILE A 33 -30.70 -8.17 -3.46
N ASP A 34 -29.61 -8.42 -2.75
CA ASP A 34 -28.81 -9.61 -2.96
C ASP A 34 -29.62 -10.85 -2.53
N GLN A 35 -29.92 -11.76 -3.46
CA GLN A 35 -30.54 -13.06 -3.22
C GLN A 35 -29.66 -14.17 -3.82
N GLU A 36 -29.29 -15.17 -3.02
CA GLU A 36 -28.49 -16.30 -3.52
C GLU A 36 -29.23 -17.11 -4.58
N GLY A 37 -28.58 -17.23 -5.75
CA GLY A 37 -28.87 -18.26 -6.74
C GLY A 37 -28.78 -17.80 -8.18
N ILE A 38 -27.57 -17.48 -8.69
CA ILE A 38 -27.05 -17.77 -10.05
C ILE A 38 -25.53 -17.46 -10.11
N HIS A 39 -24.73 -18.52 -10.30
CA HIS A 39 -23.37 -18.68 -10.82
C HIS A 39 -22.47 -17.44 -11.14
N GLY A 40 -21.35 -17.29 -10.40
CA GLY A 40 -20.09 -16.72 -10.92
C GLY A 40 -19.42 -15.62 -10.07
N ALA A 41 -18.39 -15.97 -9.29
CA ALA A 41 -17.69 -15.06 -8.36
C ALA A 41 -16.98 -13.83 -8.98
N LYS A 42 -16.82 -13.75 -10.31
CA LYS A 42 -16.23 -12.58 -11.00
C LYS A 42 -17.26 -11.53 -11.44
N LEU A 43 -18.53 -11.91 -11.64
CA LEU A 43 -19.60 -10.99 -12.06
C LEU A 43 -20.28 -10.32 -10.85
N TRP A 44 -20.27 -10.98 -9.70
CA TRP A 44 -20.97 -10.56 -8.47
C TRP A 44 -20.60 -9.17 -7.95
N SER A 45 -19.30 -8.88 -7.78
CA SER A 45 -18.85 -7.59 -7.25
C SER A 45 -19.17 -6.44 -8.20
N GLN A 46 -19.09 -6.68 -9.50
CA GLN A 46 -19.45 -5.68 -10.51
C GLN A 46 -20.97 -5.45 -10.56
N GLU A 47 -21.77 -6.50 -10.39
CA GLU A 47 -23.23 -6.39 -10.33
C GLU A 47 -23.70 -5.60 -9.11
N ILE A 48 -23.10 -5.82 -7.93
CA ILE A 48 -23.40 -5.03 -6.73
C ILE A 48 -23.03 -3.56 -6.93
N VAL A 49 -21.81 -3.28 -7.42
CA VAL A 49 -21.37 -1.90 -7.69
C VAL A 49 -22.30 -1.23 -8.71
N ASN A 50 -22.63 -1.91 -9.81
CA ASN A 50 -23.55 -1.39 -10.82
C ASN A 50 -24.97 -1.18 -10.25
N ALA A 51 -25.45 -2.05 -9.36
CA ALA A 51 -26.75 -1.92 -8.72
C ALA A 51 -26.79 -0.72 -7.77
N ILE A 52 -25.73 -0.51 -6.99
CA ILE A 52 -25.59 0.69 -6.14
C ILE A 52 -25.53 1.94 -7.01
N ASP A 53 -24.66 1.97 -8.03
CA ASP A 53 -24.48 3.13 -8.91
C ASP A 53 -25.74 3.48 -9.71
N SER A 54 -26.53 2.49 -10.12
CA SER A 54 -27.79 2.71 -10.84
C SER A 54 -28.97 3.06 -9.93
N SER A 55 -28.87 2.78 -8.63
CA SER A 55 -29.88 3.17 -7.64
C SER A 55 -29.84 4.66 -7.30
N LYS A 56 -30.98 5.21 -6.90
CA LYS A 56 -31.10 6.59 -6.37
C LYS A 56 -31.04 6.60 -4.85
N VAL A 57 -31.59 5.55 -4.23
CA VAL A 57 -31.68 5.43 -2.77
C VAL A 57 -31.01 4.14 -2.32
N PHE A 58 -30.22 4.27 -1.26
CA PHE A 58 -29.62 3.15 -0.54
C PHE A 58 -30.33 2.97 0.79
N ILE A 59 -31.08 1.89 0.95
CA ILE A 59 -31.70 1.53 2.22
C ILE A 59 -30.74 0.63 2.99
N LEU A 60 -30.36 1.05 4.19
CA LEU A 60 -29.59 0.24 5.13
C LEU A 60 -30.53 -0.34 6.18
N PHE A 61 -30.73 -1.65 6.21
CA PHE A 61 -31.38 -2.32 7.33
C PHE A 61 -30.34 -2.52 8.45
N ALA A 62 -30.39 -1.63 9.45
CA ALA A 62 -29.43 -1.54 10.53
C ALA A 62 -29.77 -2.51 11.67
N SER A 63 -28.79 -3.34 12.00
CA SER A 63 -28.78 -4.30 13.11
C SER A 63 -27.33 -4.50 13.56
N ALA A 64 -27.10 -5.09 14.73
CA ALA A 64 -25.76 -5.46 15.18
C ALA A 64 -25.07 -6.39 14.17
N LYS A 65 -25.83 -7.28 13.52
CA LYS A 65 -25.30 -8.21 12.51
C LYS A 65 -24.94 -7.49 11.21
N ALA A 66 -25.77 -6.55 10.76
CA ALA A 66 -25.48 -5.72 9.58
C ALA A 66 -24.23 -4.88 9.80
N PHE A 67 -24.05 -4.33 11.00
CA PHE A 67 -22.87 -3.55 11.38
C PHE A 67 -21.58 -4.38 11.49
N LEU A 68 -21.67 -5.68 11.73
CA LEU A 68 -20.53 -6.61 11.70
C LEU A 68 -20.25 -7.17 10.30
N SER A 69 -21.17 -7.02 9.35
CA SER A 69 -21.02 -7.55 8.00
C SER A 69 -20.02 -6.73 7.17
N LYS A 70 -18.97 -7.40 6.68
CA LYS A 70 -17.98 -6.80 5.77
C LYS A 70 -18.63 -6.31 4.46
N ASN A 71 -19.68 -6.98 3.97
CA ASN A 71 -20.36 -6.59 2.74
C ASN A 71 -21.20 -5.33 2.94
N VAL A 72 -22.02 -5.29 4.01
CA VAL A 72 -22.83 -4.10 4.35
C VAL A 72 -21.95 -2.88 4.56
N THR A 73 -20.79 -3.05 5.23
CA THR A 73 -19.80 -1.96 5.39
C THR A 73 -19.31 -1.41 4.06
N LYS A 74 -18.94 -2.29 3.11
CA LYS A 74 -18.46 -1.89 1.78
C LYS A 74 -19.57 -1.24 0.95
N GLU A 75 -20.77 -1.80 0.97
CA GLU A 75 -21.93 -1.28 0.25
C GLU A 75 -22.33 0.12 0.76
N LEU A 76 -22.33 0.32 2.09
CA LEU A 76 -22.58 1.64 2.69
C LEU A 76 -21.50 2.66 2.32
N ALA A 77 -20.23 2.24 2.31
CA ALA A 77 -19.13 3.11 1.89
C ALA A 77 -19.28 3.52 0.41
N LEU A 78 -19.54 2.56 -0.48
CA LEU A 78 -19.78 2.81 -1.91
C LEU A 78 -20.99 3.73 -2.13
N ALA A 79 -22.10 3.49 -1.42
CA ALA A 79 -23.27 4.35 -1.50
C ALA A 79 -22.98 5.78 -1.02
N SER A 80 -22.18 5.92 0.04
CA SER A 80 -21.75 7.23 0.55
C SER A 80 -20.80 7.94 -0.42
N GLU A 81 -19.87 7.22 -1.06
CA GLU A 81 -18.92 7.77 -2.05
C GLU A 81 -19.63 8.17 -3.34
N SER A 82 -20.63 7.41 -3.77
CA SER A 82 -21.46 7.70 -4.95
C SER A 82 -22.61 8.69 -4.66
N ASP A 83 -22.55 9.44 -3.54
CA ASP A 83 -23.51 10.47 -3.11
C ASP A 83 -24.98 10.00 -3.16
N LYS A 84 -25.22 8.74 -2.77
CA LYS A 84 -26.57 8.16 -2.74
C LYS A 84 -27.37 8.70 -1.56
N HIS A 85 -28.68 8.76 -1.73
CA HIS A 85 -29.55 9.06 -0.60
C HIS A 85 -29.64 7.83 0.32
N ILE A 86 -28.97 7.89 1.47
CA ILE A 86 -28.92 6.80 2.44
C ILE A 86 -30.11 6.91 3.40
N LEU A 87 -30.92 5.86 3.52
CA LEU A 87 -32.02 5.73 4.47
C LEU A 87 -31.76 4.56 5.43
N PRO A 88 -31.30 4.83 6.67
CA PRO A 88 -31.12 3.80 7.68
C PRO A 88 -32.45 3.41 8.32
N ILE A 89 -32.67 2.10 8.46
CA ILE A 89 -33.85 1.51 9.09
C ILE A 89 -33.37 0.52 10.15
N PHE A 90 -33.47 0.92 11.42
CA PHE A 90 -33.10 0.06 12.54
C PHE A 90 -34.18 -1.01 12.74
N ILE A 91 -33.83 -2.27 12.52
CA ILE A 91 -34.70 -3.43 12.80
C ILE A 91 -34.55 -3.96 14.23
N GLU A 92 -33.47 -3.55 14.90
CA GLU A 92 -33.23 -3.73 16.33
C GLU A 92 -32.46 -2.52 16.89
N ASP A 93 -32.40 -2.39 18.22
CA ASP A 93 -31.56 -1.39 18.87
C ASP A 93 -30.08 -1.81 18.76
N ALA A 94 -29.32 -1.09 17.94
CA ALA A 94 -27.93 -1.40 17.63
C ALA A 94 -27.05 -0.15 17.69
N GLU A 95 -25.92 -0.25 18.39
CA GLU A 95 -24.95 0.86 18.45
C GLU A 95 -24.17 0.95 17.14
N ILE A 96 -24.14 2.14 16.53
CA ILE A 96 -23.42 2.40 15.29
C ILE A 96 -21.90 2.32 15.54
N PRO A 97 -21.16 1.40 14.90
CA PRO A 97 -19.71 1.29 15.06
C PRO A 97 -18.98 2.54 14.55
N SER A 98 -17.82 2.83 15.13
CA SER A 98 -16.99 3.99 14.72
C SER A 98 -16.71 4.06 13.21
N ALA A 99 -16.56 2.91 12.55
CA ALA A 99 -16.30 2.82 11.11
C ALA A 99 -17.48 3.30 10.23
N MET A 100 -18.70 3.35 10.76
CA MET A 100 -19.91 3.78 10.03
C MET A 100 -20.48 5.12 10.53
N LYS A 101 -19.90 5.68 11.61
CA LYS A 101 -20.38 6.93 12.21
C LYS A 101 -20.35 8.09 11.23
N TYR A 102 -19.33 8.17 10.38
CA TYR A 102 -19.21 9.27 9.42
C TYR A 102 -20.31 9.22 8.36
N GLN A 103 -20.52 8.04 7.74
CA GLN A 103 -21.49 7.83 6.68
C GLN A 103 -22.94 8.00 7.17
N LEU A 104 -23.19 7.76 8.46
CA LEU A 104 -24.52 7.88 9.07
C LEU A 104 -24.71 9.17 9.87
N ALA A 105 -23.69 10.02 10.01
CA ALA A 105 -23.76 11.24 10.82
C ALA A 105 -24.79 12.23 10.24
N GLY A 106 -25.73 12.66 11.08
CA GLY A 106 -26.73 13.66 10.68
C GLY A 106 -27.86 13.11 9.81
N ILE A 107 -27.85 11.82 9.47
CA ILE A 107 -28.92 11.16 8.71
C ILE A 107 -30.06 10.77 9.66
N GLN A 108 -31.30 11.12 9.30
CA GLN A 108 -32.49 10.63 10.03
C GLN A 108 -32.70 9.16 9.73
N HIS A 109 -33.05 8.37 10.75
CA HIS A 109 -33.32 6.95 10.62
C HIS A 109 -34.78 6.63 10.95
N LEU A 110 -35.26 5.51 10.40
CA LEU A 110 -36.52 4.88 10.78
C LEU A 110 -36.24 3.73 11.75
N VAL A 111 -37.24 3.38 12.55
CA VAL A 111 -37.21 2.19 13.41
C VAL A 111 -38.34 1.26 12.96
N HIS A 112 -38.01 -0.02 12.78
CA HIS A 112 -38.96 -1.09 12.54
C HIS A 112 -39.25 -1.82 13.85
N GLU A 113 -40.53 -2.02 14.16
CA GLU A 113 -40.96 -2.85 15.28
C GLU A 113 -41.57 -4.15 14.74
N GLN A 114 -41.24 -5.28 15.37
CA GLN A 114 -41.76 -6.58 14.96
C GLN A 114 -43.29 -6.59 14.86
N GLY A 115 -43.80 -7.14 13.76
CA GLY A 115 -45.24 -7.21 13.47
C GLY A 115 -45.86 -5.93 12.90
N ARG A 116 -45.08 -4.86 12.67
CA ARG A 116 -45.55 -3.59 12.09
C ARG A 116 -45.03 -3.32 10.67
N THR A 117 -44.81 -4.38 9.88
CA THR A 117 -44.28 -4.32 8.51
C THR A 117 -45.02 -3.34 7.60
N GLU A 118 -46.37 -3.34 7.63
CA GLU A 118 -47.19 -2.41 6.83
C GLU A 118 -46.91 -0.94 7.18
N GLN A 119 -46.81 -0.63 8.49
CA GLN A 119 -46.52 0.74 8.96
C GLN A 119 -45.09 1.16 8.59
N THR A 120 -44.12 0.25 8.70
CA THR A 120 -42.75 0.52 8.29
C THR A 120 -42.66 0.80 6.79
N ALA A 121 -43.33 0.00 5.96
CA ALA A 121 -43.38 0.24 4.53
C ALA A 121 -44.07 1.58 4.17
N ASP A 122 -45.12 1.98 4.91
CA ASP A 122 -45.77 3.30 4.72
C ASP A 122 -44.84 4.46 5.08
N ASN A 123 -44.09 4.32 6.18
CA ASN A 123 -43.12 5.32 6.60
C ASN A 123 -41.97 5.46 5.60
N ILE A 124 -41.49 4.35 5.03
CA ILE A 124 -40.49 4.35 3.97
C ILE A 124 -41.05 5.09 2.76
N LEU A 125 -42.24 4.75 2.27
CA LEU A 125 -42.85 5.42 1.12
C LEU A 125 -43.04 6.92 1.32
N ARG A 126 -43.49 7.35 2.51
CA ARG A 126 -43.61 8.78 2.84
C ARG A 126 -42.26 9.48 2.81
N THR A 127 -41.20 8.80 3.26
CA THR A 127 -39.84 9.34 3.26
C THR A 127 -39.30 9.44 1.83
N LEU A 128 -39.55 8.44 0.99
CA LEU A 128 -39.16 8.41 -0.42
C LEU A 128 -39.94 9.42 -1.28
N GLY A 129 -41.22 9.63 -1.00
CA GLY A 129 -42.05 10.61 -1.70
C GLY A 129 -41.60 12.07 -1.51
N ASN A 130 -40.89 12.37 -0.42
CA ASN A 130 -40.29 13.69 -0.18
C ASN A 130 -38.98 13.92 -0.96
N LEU A 131 -38.46 12.90 -1.66
CA LEU A 131 -37.18 12.91 -2.38
C LEU A 131 -37.33 12.98 -3.91
N ASP A 132 -38.54 13.29 -4.41
CA ASP A 132 -38.86 13.44 -5.84
C ASP A 132 -38.56 12.19 -6.70
N ILE A 133 -38.70 10.99 -6.11
CA ILE A 133 -38.74 9.73 -6.86
C ILE A 133 -40.15 9.59 -7.41
N GLN A 134 -40.31 9.94 -8.69
CA GLN A 134 -41.59 9.94 -9.40
C GLN A 134 -42.32 8.59 -9.28
N SER A 135 -43.38 8.54 -8.48
CA SER A 135 -44.60 7.87 -8.93
C SER A 135 -45.23 8.74 -10.03
N ALA A 136 -45.67 8.12 -11.12
CA ALA A 136 -46.21 8.82 -12.29
C ALA A 136 -47.31 9.84 -11.92
N GLU A 137 -47.17 11.04 -12.48
CA GLU A 137 -47.85 12.32 -12.21
C GLU A 137 -49.35 12.37 -12.62
N PRO A 138 -50.15 13.38 -12.18
CA PRO A 138 -50.12 14.72 -12.83
C PRO A 138 -50.26 15.97 -11.90
N GLN A 139 -49.60 17.05 -12.35
CA GLN A 139 -49.58 18.48 -11.93
C GLN A 139 -50.95 19.24 -11.88
N PRO A 140 -51.02 20.56 -11.58
CA PRO A 140 -50.27 21.45 -10.65
C PRO A 140 -51.19 22.43 -9.85
N THR A 141 -50.75 23.02 -8.71
CA THR A 141 -51.26 24.36 -8.27
C THR A 141 -50.31 25.13 -7.34
N VAL A 142 -49.77 26.23 -7.86
CA VAL A 142 -49.46 27.59 -7.34
C VAL A 142 -49.41 27.91 -5.82
N ALA A 143 -48.29 28.56 -5.43
CA ALA A 143 -48.05 29.55 -4.35
C ALA A 143 -48.03 29.06 -2.87
N THR A 144 -47.15 29.50 -1.96
CA THR A 144 -46.59 30.84 -1.63
C THR A 144 -45.34 30.67 -0.73
N THR A 145 -44.41 31.65 -0.75
CA THR A 145 -43.33 31.84 0.25
C THR A 145 -43.91 32.17 1.64
N PRO A 146 -43.25 31.79 2.76
CA PRO A 146 -42.54 32.80 3.58
C PRO A 146 -41.26 32.24 4.26
N THR A 147 -40.12 32.93 4.17
CA THR A 147 -39.59 33.93 5.13
C THR A 147 -38.74 33.32 6.26
N ALA A 148 -37.48 33.74 6.27
CA ALA A 148 -36.48 33.51 7.30
C ALA A 148 -36.93 34.04 8.68
N ALA A 149 -36.64 33.27 9.74
CA ALA A 149 -36.73 33.74 11.12
C ALA A 149 -35.36 33.61 11.82
N THR A 150 -34.86 34.77 12.21
CA THR A 150 -33.70 35.05 13.05
C THR A 150 -33.94 34.59 14.50
N LYS A 151 -32.88 34.13 15.20
CA LYS A 151 -32.86 34.01 16.67
C LYS A 151 -32.05 35.17 17.28
N PRO A 152 -32.49 35.77 18.42
CA PRO A 152 -31.85 36.92 19.04
C PRO A 152 -30.76 36.52 20.07
N PRO A 153 -29.88 37.46 20.50
CA PRO A 153 -28.82 37.19 21.47
C PRO A 153 -29.35 37.30 22.90
N SER A 154 -28.85 36.45 23.81
CA SER A 154 -29.14 36.57 25.25
C SER A 154 -27.87 36.88 26.04
N LYS A 155 -28.03 37.77 27.03
CA LYS A 155 -27.01 38.45 27.83
C LYS A 155 -26.59 37.61 29.05
N THR A 156 -25.35 37.78 29.47
CA THR A 156 -24.80 37.37 30.78
C THR A 156 -25.50 38.08 31.95
N PRO A 157 -25.34 37.55 33.18
CA PRO A 157 -24.49 38.29 34.12
C PRO A 157 -23.57 37.44 35.03
N LEU A 158 -22.50 38.10 35.46
CA LEU A 158 -21.48 37.78 36.47
C LEU A 158 -22.07 37.43 37.85
N VAL A 159 -21.42 36.52 38.61
CA VAL A 159 -20.84 36.73 39.97
C VAL A 159 -20.23 35.40 40.46
N ALA A 160 -18.92 35.38 40.78
CA ALA A 160 -18.29 34.72 41.95
C ALA A 160 -16.77 34.55 41.74
N ALA A 161 -16.04 35.67 41.71
CA ALA A 161 -14.58 35.70 41.81
C ALA A 161 -14.20 36.16 43.22
N ALA A 162 -13.98 35.22 44.15
CA ALA A 162 -13.40 35.54 45.47
C ALA A 162 -12.70 34.37 46.19
N LEU A 163 -12.86 33.10 45.75
CA LEU A 163 -12.22 31.96 46.45
C LEU A 163 -10.94 31.41 45.79
N VAL A 164 -10.60 31.81 44.56
CA VAL A 164 -9.44 31.25 43.83
C VAL A 164 -8.13 32.00 44.13
N ILE A 165 -8.21 33.25 44.61
CA ILE A 165 -7.03 34.10 44.84
C ILE A 165 -6.31 33.75 46.16
N ALA A 166 -7.02 33.20 47.15
CA ALA A 166 -6.42 32.79 48.43
C ALA A 166 -5.62 31.48 48.34
N LEU A 167 -5.99 30.56 47.43
CA LEU A 167 -5.24 29.30 47.23
C LEU A 167 -3.96 29.49 46.39
N ALA A 168 -3.94 30.46 45.47
CA ALA A 168 -2.79 30.73 44.61
C ALA A 168 -1.61 31.39 45.35
N VAL A 169 -1.87 32.14 46.43
CA VAL A 169 -0.82 32.82 47.21
C VAL A 169 -0.08 31.85 48.13
N ILE A 170 -0.73 30.78 48.58
CA ILE A 170 -0.12 29.77 49.46
C ILE A 170 0.77 28.79 48.66
N THR A 171 0.41 28.44 47.42
CA THR A 171 1.27 27.66 46.52
C THR A 171 2.46 28.47 45.98
N PHE A 172 2.27 29.77 45.73
CA PHE A 172 3.36 30.66 45.28
C PHE A 172 4.44 30.89 46.35
N LEU A 173 4.10 30.81 47.64
CA LEU A 173 5.06 30.97 48.74
C LEU A 173 5.79 29.68 49.14
N LEU A 174 5.29 28.50 48.72
CA LEU A 174 5.93 27.20 49.01
C LEU A 174 6.93 26.73 47.93
N PHE A 175 6.97 27.36 46.75
CA PHE A 175 7.87 27.01 45.64
C PHE A 175 8.98 28.06 45.40
N LYS A 176 9.40 28.78 46.43
CA LYS A 176 10.52 29.74 46.35
C LYS A 176 11.76 29.17 47.03
N GLY A 177 12.42 28.22 46.38
CA GLY A 177 13.69 27.65 46.83
C GLY A 177 14.37 26.80 45.77
N GLY A 178 15.26 27.40 44.98
CA GLY A 178 16.12 26.69 44.02
C GLY A 178 16.28 27.41 42.69
N SER A 179 17.03 28.51 42.66
CA SER A 179 17.38 29.20 41.42
C SER A 179 18.53 28.46 40.72
N ALA A 180 18.20 27.54 39.81
CA ALA A 180 19.13 27.13 38.76
C ALA A 180 18.95 28.09 37.58
N LYS A 181 20.05 28.68 37.10
CA LYS A 181 20.07 29.51 35.88
C LYS A 181 19.75 28.61 34.68
N GLU A 182 18.49 28.59 34.25
CA GLU A 182 18.16 28.19 32.89
C GLU A 182 18.41 29.39 31.97
N THR A 183 19.48 29.29 31.20
CA THR A 183 19.70 30.14 30.03
C THR A 183 18.53 29.88 29.06
N PRO A 184 17.83 30.91 28.57
CA PRO A 184 16.71 30.70 27.65
C PRO A 184 17.26 30.19 26.31
N THR A 185 17.22 28.88 26.09
CA THR A 185 17.33 28.28 24.77
C THR A 185 16.15 28.79 23.95
N LYS A 186 16.45 29.55 22.89
CA LYS A 186 15.48 29.82 21.82
C LYS A 186 14.79 28.51 21.45
N PRO A 187 13.45 28.48 21.27
CA PRO A 187 12.81 27.36 20.61
C PRO A 187 13.50 27.19 19.24
N SER A 188 14.22 26.09 19.06
CA SER A 188 14.75 25.74 17.74
C SER A 188 13.53 25.62 16.83
N ALA A 189 13.47 26.41 15.77
CA ALA A 189 12.42 26.25 14.77
C ALA A 189 12.46 24.80 14.29
N THR A 190 11.39 24.04 14.55
CA THR A 190 11.28 22.66 14.09
C THR A 190 11.40 22.69 12.57
N LYS A 191 12.46 22.08 12.04
CA LYS A 191 12.72 22.04 10.60
C LYS A 191 11.57 21.28 9.94
N THR A 192 10.81 21.93 9.07
CA THR A 192 9.75 21.28 8.29
C THR A 192 10.38 20.51 7.14
N TYR A 193 10.04 19.24 7.00
CA TYR A 193 10.51 18.38 5.92
C TYR A 193 9.39 18.07 4.93
N LYS A 194 9.76 17.83 3.67
CA LYS A 194 8.83 17.32 2.65
C LYS A 194 8.51 15.85 2.93
N SER A 195 7.29 15.45 2.56
CA SER A 195 6.85 14.04 2.65
C SER A 195 7.09 13.27 1.36
N THR A 196 7.52 13.96 0.30
CA THR A 196 7.86 13.42 -1.00
C THR A 196 9.30 13.74 -1.37
N THR A 197 9.84 12.95 -2.29
CA THR A 197 11.03 13.29 -3.07
C THR A 197 10.58 14.06 -4.32
N ASP A 198 11.02 15.31 -4.45
CA ASP A 198 10.51 16.18 -5.52
C ASP A 198 11.39 16.07 -6.78
N LEU A 199 10.79 15.67 -7.91
CA LEU A 199 11.45 15.41 -9.19
C LEU A 199 10.88 16.30 -10.30
N CYS A 200 11.77 17.01 -11.00
CA CYS A 200 11.43 17.77 -12.19
C CYS A 200 11.79 16.98 -13.47
N ILE A 201 10.88 16.93 -14.45
CA ILE A 201 11.13 16.33 -15.76
C ILE A 201 11.22 17.42 -16.82
N VAL A 202 12.29 17.41 -17.61
CA VAL A 202 12.48 18.30 -18.77
C VAL A 202 12.82 17.50 -20.02
N THR A 203 12.40 18.03 -21.17
CA THR A 203 12.82 17.56 -22.49
C THR A 203 13.40 18.71 -23.30
N VAL A 204 13.82 18.45 -24.54
CA VAL A 204 14.48 19.45 -25.39
C VAL A 204 13.58 19.93 -26.53
N TYR A 205 13.83 21.14 -27.02
CA TYR A 205 13.26 21.61 -28.28
C TYR A 205 14.17 21.27 -29.49
N ASN A 206 13.58 21.26 -30.69
CA ASN A 206 14.18 20.66 -31.90
C ASN A 206 15.51 21.28 -32.34
N THR A 207 15.69 22.59 -32.21
CA THR A 207 16.93 23.27 -32.61
C THR A 207 17.18 24.52 -31.77
N VAL A 208 18.44 24.95 -31.68
CA VAL A 208 18.86 26.19 -30.99
C VAL A 208 18.05 27.44 -31.43
N LYS A 209 17.46 27.45 -32.64
CA LYS A 209 16.64 28.56 -33.16
C LYS A 209 15.12 28.36 -33.00
N GLY A 210 14.65 27.13 -32.80
CA GLY A 210 13.24 26.80 -32.70
C GLY A 210 12.91 26.30 -31.30
N LEU A 211 12.20 27.11 -30.52
CA LEU A 211 11.69 26.74 -29.19
C LEU A 211 10.55 25.70 -29.23
N GLU A 212 10.35 25.04 -30.37
CA GLU A 212 9.32 24.03 -30.56
C GLU A 212 9.83 22.65 -30.11
N VAL A 213 9.13 22.07 -29.15
CA VAL A 213 9.34 20.68 -28.70
C VAL A 213 8.67 19.75 -29.72
N SER A 214 9.38 18.74 -30.22
CA SER A 214 8.78 17.71 -31.09
C SER A 214 7.62 16.99 -30.40
N VAL A 215 6.75 16.37 -31.19
CA VAL A 215 5.62 15.56 -30.68
C VAL A 215 6.15 14.45 -29.78
N GLU A 216 7.22 13.79 -30.20
CA GLU A 216 7.81 12.65 -29.50
C GLU A 216 8.50 13.06 -28.19
N ASN A 217 9.13 14.24 -28.12
CA ASN A 217 9.66 14.76 -26.86
C ASN A 217 8.54 15.24 -25.91
N ARG A 218 7.35 15.60 -26.42
CA ARG A 218 6.18 15.87 -25.57
C ARG A 218 5.63 14.56 -25.03
N GLU A 219 5.39 13.59 -25.91
CA GLU A 219 4.91 12.25 -25.57
C GLU A 219 5.82 11.57 -24.55
N LEU A 220 7.14 11.55 -24.79
CA LEU A 220 8.13 11.02 -23.84
C LEU A 220 7.98 11.66 -22.45
N ARG A 221 7.77 12.97 -22.38
CA ARG A 221 7.63 13.68 -21.10
C ARG A 221 6.32 13.34 -20.39
N GLU A 222 5.21 13.26 -21.13
CA GLU A 222 3.91 12.91 -20.58
C GLU A 222 3.87 11.46 -20.09
N GLU A 223 4.49 10.53 -20.82
CA GLU A 223 4.62 9.13 -20.42
C GLU A 223 5.48 8.97 -19.15
N LEU A 224 6.61 9.68 -19.06
CA LEU A 224 7.42 9.70 -17.84
C LEU A 224 6.65 10.29 -16.66
N ASP A 225 5.95 11.42 -16.85
CA ASP A 225 5.14 12.08 -15.83
C ASP A 225 4.04 11.15 -15.29
N ALA A 226 3.30 10.49 -16.19
CA ALA A 226 2.24 9.56 -15.84
C ALA A 226 2.75 8.34 -15.05
N LYS A 227 3.89 7.78 -15.46
CA LYS A 227 4.48 6.59 -14.82
C LYS A 227 5.17 6.92 -13.51
N LEU A 228 5.94 8.01 -13.44
CA LEU A 228 6.60 8.45 -12.21
C LEU A 228 5.60 8.87 -11.14
N SER A 229 4.46 9.45 -11.51
CA SER A 229 3.37 9.81 -10.59
C SER A 229 2.69 8.61 -9.91
N ARG A 230 3.00 7.37 -10.34
CA ARG A 230 2.55 6.13 -9.67
C ARG A 230 3.43 5.76 -8.49
N PHE A 231 4.65 6.28 -8.40
CA PHE A 231 5.53 6.13 -7.24
C PHE A 231 5.12 7.18 -6.21
N LYS A 232 4.34 6.77 -5.20
CA LYS A 232 3.68 7.71 -4.27
C LYS A 232 4.60 8.43 -3.29
N ASP A 233 5.87 8.04 -3.25
CA ASP A 233 6.92 8.77 -2.56
C ASP A 233 7.43 9.99 -3.34
N TYR A 234 6.93 10.21 -4.57
CA TYR A 234 7.39 11.28 -5.46
C TYR A 234 6.33 12.33 -5.70
N LYS A 235 6.77 13.59 -5.74
CA LYS A 235 6.06 14.69 -6.37
C LYS A 235 6.76 15.01 -7.69
N VAL A 236 6.04 14.89 -8.79
CA VAL A 236 6.58 15.04 -10.13
C VAL A 236 6.07 16.35 -10.74
N ASP A 237 6.98 17.21 -11.18
CA ASP A 237 6.66 18.46 -11.85
C ASP A 237 7.29 18.50 -13.25
N LYS A 238 6.58 19.09 -14.23
CA LYS A 238 7.08 19.26 -15.60
C LYS A 238 7.76 20.62 -15.76
N GLY A 239 9.08 20.62 -15.93
CA GLY A 239 9.86 21.82 -16.22
C GLY A 239 9.71 22.27 -17.68
N LYS A 240 10.05 23.54 -17.94
CA LYS A 240 10.09 24.06 -19.31
C LYS A 240 11.13 23.29 -20.14
N ALA A 241 10.82 23.07 -21.41
CA ALA A 241 11.78 22.46 -22.32
C ALA A 241 13.01 23.36 -22.52
N VAL A 242 14.16 22.73 -22.72
CA VAL A 242 15.47 23.38 -22.75
C VAL A 242 16.21 23.19 -24.07
N SER A 243 17.28 23.95 -24.27
CA SER A 243 18.19 23.75 -25.38
C SER A 243 18.79 22.34 -25.34
N PRO A 244 19.00 21.67 -26.50
CA PRO A 244 19.86 20.49 -26.57
C PRO A 244 21.27 20.74 -26.01
N ASP A 245 21.72 22.00 -26.05
CA ASP A 245 23.02 22.45 -25.53
C ASP A 245 22.93 23.06 -24.12
N ALA A 246 21.82 22.86 -23.40
CA ALA A 246 21.62 23.43 -22.08
C ALA A 246 22.73 23.01 -21.11
N THR A 247 23.27 23.99 -20.41
CA THR A 247 24.26 23.78 -19.36
C THR A 247 23.61 23.15 -18.13
N THR A 248 24.44 22.49 -17.30
CA THR A 248 23.97 21.98 -16.00
C THR A 248 23.34 23.09 -15.16
N GLN A 249 23.88 24.32 -15.18
CA GLN A 249 23.33 25.43 -14.39
C GLN A 249 21.89 25.78 -14.81
N GLU A 250 21.60 25.82 -16.11
CA GLU A 250 20.25 26.10 -16.61
C GLU A 250 19.25 25.02 -16.17
N LEU A 251 19.67 23.74 -16.17
CA LEU A 251 18.84 22.64 -15.64
C LEU A 251 18.54 22.83 -14.15
N LEU A 252 19.58 23.14 -13.36
CA LEU A 252 19.44 23.36 -11.92
C LEU A 252 18.54 24.55 -11.60
N ASP A 253 18.59 25.62 -12.39
CA ASP A 253 17.76 26.81 -12.17
C ASP A 253 16.28 26.53 -12.42
N ILE A 254 15.95 25.68 -13.40
CA ILE A 254 14.59 25.19 -13.64
C ILE A 254 14.10 24.37 -12.44
N ALA A 255 14.91 23.43 -11.97
CA ALA A 255 14.56 22.58 -10.83
C ALA A 255 14.33 23.41 -9.55
N LYS A 256 15.22 24.37 -9.25
CA LYS A 256 15.09 25.30 -8.12
C LYS A 256 13.83 26.16 -8.20
N THR A 257 13.45 26.60 -9.40
CA THR A 257 12.22 27.37 -9.60
C THR A 257 10.97 26.56 -9.24
N LEU A 258 11.02 25.24 -9.45
CA LEU A 258 9.96 24.29 -9.10
C LEU A 258 10.13 23.68 -7.70
N ASP A 259 11.14 24.11 -6.95
CA ASP A 259 11.50 23.55 -5.64
C ASP A 259 11.77 22.03 -5.69
N ALA A 260 12.31 21.52 -6.80
CA ALA A 260 12.64 20.11 -6.97
C ALA A 260 14.04 19.77 -6.45
N GLU A 261 14.19 18.56 -5.88
CA GLU A 261 15.46 18.02 -5.37
C GLU A 261 16.27 17.32 -6.47
N PHE A 262 15.58 16.82 -7.49
CA PHE A 262 16.14 16.10 -8.62
C PHE A 262 15.62 16.65 -9.95
N ILE A 263 16.42 16.56 -11.00
CA ILE A 263 15.98 16.86 -12.37
C ILE A 263 16.36 15.74 -13.34
N LEU A 264 15.37 15.21 -14.03
CA LEU A 264 15.48 14.25 -15.12
C LEU A 264 15.38 14.99 -16.45
N ILE A 265 16.45 15.00 -17.23
CA ILE A 265 16.40 15.41 -18.64
C ILE A 265 16.27 14.17 -19.52
N ALA A 266 15.26 14.16 -20.39
CA ALA A 266 14.98 13.09 -21.34
C ALA A 266 14.93 13.61 -22.77
N THR A 267 15.51 12.87 -23.72
CA THR A 267 15.48 13.21 -25.14
C THR A 267 15.23 11.97 -25.98
N ILE A 268 14.45 12.11 -27.05
CA ILE A 268 14.26 11.06 -28.06
C ILE A 268 14.80 11.47 -29.42
N GLU A 269 15.53 10.54 -30.05
CA GLU A 269 15.91 10.55 -31.45
C GLU A 269 15.01 9.54 -32.19
N SER A 270 13.86 10.00 -32.68
CA SER A 270 12.82 9.14 -33.26
C SER A 270 13.33 8.30 -34.44
N ASP A 271 14.19 8.88 -35.29
CA ASP A 271 14.80 8.24 -36.46
C ASP A 271 15.65 7.01 -36.09
N LYS A 272 16.25 7.02 -34.90
CA LYS A 272 17.11 5.96 -34.38
C LYS A 272 16.45 5.11 -33.31
N LYS A 273 15.20 5.40 -32.95
CA LYS A 273 14.50 4.84 -31.79
C LYS A 273 15.43 4.77 -30.57
N ARG A 274 15.94 5.94 -30.19
CA ARG A 274 16.92 6.09 -29.13
C ARG A 274 16.48 7.16 -28.14
N ILE A 275 16.34 6.77 -26.87
CA ILE A 275 16.08 7.69 -25.76
C ILE A 275 17.37 7.86 -24.95
N ASN A 276 17.72 9.10 -24.64
CA ASN A 276 18.80 9.41 -23.69
C ASN A 276 18.21 10.11 -22.47
N VAL A 277 18.63 9.67 -21.30
CA VAL A 277 18.22 10.27 -20.02
C VAL A 277 19.42 10.54 -19.14
N LYS A 278 19.37 11.66 -18.41
CA LYS A 278 20.33 12.00 -17.36
C LYS A 278 19.58 12.53 -16.15
N LEU A 279 20.06 12.17 -14.97
CA LEU A 279 19.47 12.52 -13.70
C LEU A 279 20.50 13.27 -12.85
N HIS A 280 20.13 14.47 -12.44
CA HIS A 280 20.97 15.35 -11.64
C HIS A 280 20.40 15.53 -10.24
N ASN A 281 21.30 15.57 -9.25
CA ASN A 281 20.97 16.00 -7.90
C ASN A 281 21.10 17.54 -7.84
N VAL A 282 20.07 18.24 -7.38
CA VAL A 282 20.02 19.71 -7.46
C VAL A 282 20.92 20.38 -6.43
N GLU A 283 21.16 19.72 -5.30
CA GLU A 283 21.98 20.23 -4.20
C GLU A 283 23.44 20.40 -4.60
N ASP A 284 24.01 19.40 -5.29
CA ASP A 284 25.43 19.32 -5.63
C ASP A 284 25.71 19.42 -7.15
N GLY A 285 24.68 19.43 -7.98
CA GLY A 285 24.76 19.55 -9.44
C GLY A 285 25.26 18.31 -10.17
N ARG A 286 25.56 17.21 -9.47
CA ARG A 286 26.14 16.01 -10.07
C ARG A 286 25.12 15.29 -10.93
N ASN A 287 25.52 14.91 -12.15
CA ASN A 287 24.88 13.84 -12.91
C ASN A 287 25.32 12.49 -12.30
N PHE A 288 24.45 11.85 -11.53
CA PHE A 288 24.78 10.59 -10.84
C PHE A 288 24.21 9.35 -11.53
N TRP A 289 23.32 9.54 -12.51
CA TRP A 289 22.76 8.44 -13.29
C TRP A 289 22.42 8.88 -14.72
N SER A 290 22.76 8.05 -15.70
CA SER A 290 22.38 8.27 -17.09
C SER A 290 22.14 6.94 -17.79
N LYS A 291 21.24 6.93 -18.76
CA LYS A 291 20.96 5.76 -19.59
C LYS A 291 20.68 6.18 -21.02
N THR A 292 21.15 5.35 -21.94
CA THR A 292 20.69 5.36 -23.33
C THR A 292 19.91 4.07 -23.55
N LEU A 293 18.68 4.19 -24.02
CA LEU A 293 17.82 3.07 -24.38
C LEU A 293 17.62 3.07 -25.89
N ARG A 294 17.78 1.91 -26.50
CA ARG A 294 17.51 1.62 -27.90
C ARG A 294 16.34 0.65 -27.98
N GLU A 295 15.70 0.56 -29.13
CA GLU A 295 14.64 -0.42 -29.37
C GLU A 295 15.05 -1.86 -29.00
N SER A 296 16.31 -2.25 -29.23
CA SER A 296 16.83 -3.57 -28.84
C SER A 296 16.83 -3.85 -27.34
N ASP A 297 16.81 -2.81 -26.51
CA ASP A 297 16.93 -2.88 -25.06
C ASP A 297 15.56 -3.06 -24.38
N VAL A 298 14.48 -2.79 -25.12
CA VAL A 298 13.08 -2.89 -24.69
C VAL A 298 12.35 -3.88 -25.59
N LYS A 299 12.53 -5.17 -25.29
CA LYS A 299 11.83 -6.26 -25.98
C LYS A 299 10.51 -6.52 -25.24
N GLY A 300 9.37 -6.25 -25.91
CA GLY A 300 8.07 -6.66 -25.37
C GLY A 300 6.84 -6.01 -25.99
N SER A 301 6.94 -4.80 -26.53
CA SER A 301 5.79 -4.04 -27.03
C SER A 301 6.02 -3.46 -28.43
N GLU A 302 4.92 -3.14 -29.13
CA GLU A 302 4.98 -2.36 -30.38
C GLU A 302 5.33 -0.87 -30.12
N ASP A 303 5.25 -0.41 -28.86
CA ASP A 303 5.47 0.98 -28.45
C ASP A 303 6.78 1.16 -27.67
N PHE A 304 7.79 1.64 -28.39
CA PHE A 304 9.11 1.92 -27.85
C PHE A 304 9.11 2.95 -26.71
N ILE A 305 8.26 3.99 -26.76
CA ILE A 305 8.25 5.06 -25.75
C ILE A 305 7.61 4.53 -24.47
N ASP A 306 6.49 3.82 -24.57
CA ASP A 306 5.80 3.25 -23.42
C ASP A 306 6.74 2.35 -22.58
N GLU A 307 7.42 1.42 -23.25
CA GLU A 307 8.27 0.45 -22.57
C GLU A 307 9.55 1.08 -22.00
N ALA A 308 10.17 1.99 -22.75
CA ALA A 308 11.37 2.70 -22.30
C ALA A 308 11.07 3.58 -21.08
N THR A 309 9.94 4.28 -21.06
CA THR A 309 9.57 5.13 -19.93
C THR A 309 9.21 4.33 -18.67
N GLY A 310 8.58 3.15 -18.81
CA GLY A 310 8.40 2.21 -17.69
C GLY A 310 9.72 1.77 -17.09
N LEU A 311 10.68 1.41 -17.95
CA LEU A 311 12.03 1.02 -17.53
C LEU A 311 12.79 2.17 -16.83
N ILE A 312 12.69 3.39 -17.38
CA ILE A 312 13.32 4.58 -16.79
C ILE A 312 12.71 4.87 -15.42
N ALA A 313 11.38 4.91 -15.32
CA ALA A 313 10.68 5.22 -14.08
C ALA A 313 11.07 4.25 -12.96
N ALA A 314 11.02 2.94 -13.24
CA ALA A 314 11.43 1.92 -12.28
C ALA A 314 12.88 2.06 -11.83
N ARG A 315 13.82 2.29 -12.75
CA ARG A 315 15.26 2.35 -12.43
C ARG A 315 15.66 3.60 -11.64
N ILE A 316 14.89 4.68 -11.72
CA ILE A 316 15.19 5.90 -10.97
C ILE A 316 14.40 6.01 -9.66
N ALA A 317 13.13 5.58 -9.67
CA ALA A 317 12.17 5.81 -8.60
C ALA A 317 11.69 4.55 -7.87
N GLY A 318 12.03 3.35 -8.38
CA GLY A 318 11.71 2.08 -7.72
C GLY A 318 12.29 1.98 -6.31
N HIS A 319 11.83 1.02 -5.51
CA HIS A 319 12.20 0.88 -4.11
C HIS A 319 13.73 1.00 -3.86
N ASP A 320 14.57 0.45 -4.72
CA ASP A 320 16.03 0.54 -4.65
C ASP A 320 16.64 1.38 -5.80
N GLY A 321 15.83 2.22 -6.44
CA GLY A 321 16.17 3.00 -7.64
C GLY A 321 17.32 4.00 -7.45
N ALA A 322 17.79 4.57 -8.56
CA ALA A 322 18.96 5.45 -8.58
C ALA A 322 18.87 6.62 -7.59
N ILE A 323 17.69 7.22 -7.42
CA ILE A 323 17.47 8.32 -6.47
C ILE A 323 17.65 7.84 -5.03
N HIS A 324 17.01 6.74 -4.67
CA HIS A 324 17.12 6.16 -3.33
C HIS A 324 18.56 5.77 -2.98
N ARG A 325 19.32 5.23 -3.95
CA ARG A 325 20.75 4.92 -3.75
C ARG A 325 21.62 6.18 -3.59
N ASP A 326 21.34 7.26 -4.30
CA ASP A 326 22.06 8.54 -4.11
C ASP A 326 21.76 9.14 -2.73
N ILE A 327 20.50 9.10 -2.29
CA ILE A 327 20.08 9.52 -0.94
C ILE A 327 20.79 8.67 0.13
N LEU A 328 20.78 7.33 0.00
CA LEU A 328 21.46 6.43 0.92
C LEU A 328 22.96 6.73 1.01
N LYS A 329 23.62 6.91 -0.15
CA LYS A 329 25.05 7.22 -0.20
C LYS A 329 25.40 8.51 0.55
N LYS A 330 24.54 9.52 0.49
CA LYS A 330 24.69 10.76 1.27
C LYS A 330 24.43 10.53 2.76
N ALA A 331 23.42 9.74 3.10
CA ALA A 331 23.09 9.40 4.49
C ALA A 331 24.25 8.69 5.19
N LEU A 332 24.90 7.73 4.53
CA LEU A 332 25.97 6.89 5.11
C LEU A 332 27.18 7.68 5.64
N VAL A 333 27.39 8.92 5.20
CA VAL A 333 28.50 9.78 5.65
C VAL A 333 28.06 10.89 6.61
N LYS A 334 26.77 10.97 6.94
CA LYS A 334 26.19 11.95 7.86
C LYS A 334 26.12 11.41 9.28
N LYS A 335 26.11 12.33 10.25
CA LYS A 335 25.69 12.00 11.60
C LYS A 335 24.18 11.78 11.61
N GLU A 336 23.73 10.84 12.43
CA GLU A 336 22.31 10.46 12.53
C GLU A 336 21.40 11.63 12.91
N GLU A 337 21.86 12.53 13.78
CA GLU A 337 21.14 13.76 14.17
C GLU A 337 20.94 14.78 13.04
N ASP A 338 21.74 14.70 11.97
CA ASP A 338 21.70 15.63 10.84
C ASP A 338 20.92 15.07 9.63
N MET A 339 20.45 13.82 9.71
CA MET A 339 19.76 13.14 8.61
C MET A 339 18.35 13.69 8.39
N THR A 340 17.91 13.71 7.12
CA THR A 340 16.51 13.99 6.77
C THR A 340 15.62 12.74 6.97
N PRO A 341 14.29 12.87 7.01
CA PRO A 341 13.39 11.72 7.03
C PRO A 341 13.62 10.74 5.87
N MET A 342 13.84 11.24 4.64
CA MET A 342 14.09 10.38 3.48
C MET A 342 15.43 9.63 3.59
N GLU A 343 16.44 10.25 4.18
CA GLU A 343 17.72 9.61 4.48
C GLU A 343 17.57 8.51 5.53
N LEU A 344 16.84 8.78 6.61
CA LEU A 344 16.53 7.78 7.65
C LEU A 344 15.71 6.61 7.08
N LEU A 345 14.76 6.89 6.19
CA LEU A 345 14.01 5.85 5.47
C LEU A 345 14.95 4.96 4.64
N GLN A 346 15.91 5.55 3.90
CA GLN A 346 16.86 4.73 3.14
C GLN A 346 17.80 3.93 4.05
N MET A 347 18.22 4.48 5.19
CA MET A 347 19.01 3.74 6.18
C MET A 347 18.24 2.53 6.73
N GLY A 348 16.95 2.70 7.04
CA GLY A 348 16.07 1.61 7.47
C GLY A 348 15.93 0.51 6.41
N LYS A 349 15.67 0.89 5.15
CA LYS A 349 15.56 -0.05 4.02
C LYS A 349 16.86 -0.80 3.75
N ALA A 350 18.01 -0.13 3.80
CA ALA A 350 19.30 -0.77 3.56
C ALA A 350 19.63 -1.84 4.61
N LEU A 351 19.26 -1.61 5.87
CA LEU A 351 19.46 -2.59 6.94
C LEU A 351 18.48 -3.77 6.87
N TRP A 352 17.30 -3.57 6.27
CA TRP A 352 16.34 -4.64 6.05
C TRP A 352 16.88 -5.70 5.07
N GLU A 353 17.71 -5.32 4.10
CA GLU A 353 18.34 -6.29 3.17
C GLU A 353 19.29 -7.28 3.88
N GLU A 354 19.86 -6.89 5.01
CA GLU A 354 20.77 -7.71 5.82
C GLU A 354 20.07 -8.14 7.12
N SER A 355 19.11 -9.06 7.04
CA SER A 355 18.25 -9.50 8.16
C SER A 355 19.01 -10.20 9.30
N THR A 356 19.65 -9.41 10.16
CA THR A 356 20.15 -9.81 11.48
C THR A 356 19.34 -9.14 12.58
N SER A 357 19.35 -9.72 13.79
CA SER A 357 18.62 -9.14 14.92
C SER A 357 19.08 -7.71 15.25
N GLU A 358 20.37 -7.44 15.10
CA GLU A 358 21.01 -6.15 15.32
C GLU A 358 20.60 -5.13 14.27
N ASN A 359 20.64 -5.53 12.99
CA ASN A 359 20.25 -4.67 11.87
C ASN A 359 18.75 -4.35 11.93
N MET A 360 17.90 -5.31 12.29
CA MET A 360 16.46 -5.09 12.48
C MET A 360 16.18 -4.04 13.55
N VAL A 361 16.80 -4.16 14.74
CA VAL A 361 16.62 -3.17 15.82
C VAL A 361 17.09 -1.79 15.36
N LYS A 362 18.23 -1.71 14.67
CA LYS A 362 18.75 -0.44 14.17
C LYS A 362 17.89 0.17 13.04
N ALA A 363 17.30 -0.67 12.19
CA ALA A 363 16.35 -0.24 11.17
C ALA A 363 15.08 0.37 11.79
N ILE A 364 14.53 -0.28 12.83
CA ILE A 364 13.40 0.24 13.61
C ILE A 364 13.73 1.60 14.23
N ASP A 365 14.94 1.78 14.77
CA ASP A 365 15.38 3.07 15.31
C ASP A 365 15.38 4.18 14.25
N TYR A 366 15.95 3.92 13.07
CA TYR A 366 15.95 4.89 11.98
C TYR A 366 14.54 5.21 11.48
N LEU A 367 13.70 4.20 11.30
CA LEU A 367 12.32 4.38 10.82
C LEU A 367 11.44 5.10 11.85
N ASN A 368 11.60 4.82 13.14
CA ASN A 368 10.92 5.57 14.21
C ASN A 368 11.34 7.05 14.21
N LYS A 369 12.64 7.34 14.03
CA LYS A 369 13.10 8.73 13.88
C LYS A 369 12.56 9.38 12.62
N CYS A 370 12.47 8.64 11.51
CA CYS A 370 11.88 9.11 10.26
C CYS A 370 10.44 9.59 10.49
N VAL A 371 9.57 8.74 11.07
CA VAL A 371 8.16 9.08 11.29
C VAL A 371 7.95 10.12 12.41
N GLN A 372 8.90 10.26 13.35
CA GLN A 372 8.90 11.36 14.32
C GLN A 372 9.22 12.71 13.67
N LEU A 373 10.17 12.74 12.73
CA LEU A 373 10.53 13.96 12.01
C LEU A 373 9.51 14.34 10.94
N ASN A 374 8.88 13.34 10.31
CA ASN A 374 7.79 13.54 9.36
C ASN A 374 6.75 12.40 9.45
N PRO A 375 5.60 12.63 10.11
CA PRO A 375 4.58 11.61 10.34
C PRO A 375 3.69 11.30 9.13
N ASP A 376 3.94 11.92 7.97
CA ASP A 376 3.11 11.82 6.77
C ASP A 376 3.73 10.95 5.66
N ILE A 377 4.87 10.30 5.93
CA ILE A 377 5.54 9.42 4.97
C ILE A 377 4.94 8.01 5.04
N SER A 378 3.96 7.72 4.18
CA SER A 378 3.28 6.42 4.10
C SER A 378 4.25 5.24 4.02
N THR A 379 5.25 5.30 3.12
CA THR A 379 6.23 4.22 2.95
C THR A 379 7.05 3.94 4.20
N ALA A 380 7.35 4.94 5.04
CA ALA A 380 8.11 4.71 6.27
C ALA A 380 7.36 3.80 7.24
N TYR A 381 6.03 3.95 7.35
CA TYR A 381 5.20 3.06 8.16
C TYR A 381 5.03 1.67 7.54
N ALA A 382 4.98 1.57 6.20
CA ALA A 382 4.93 0.29 5.50
C ALA A 382 6.20 -0.54 5.76
N ILE A 383 7.38 0.07 5.59
CA ILE A 383 8.66 -0.59 5.86
C ILE A 383 8.81 -0.88 7.36
N LEU A 384 8.34 0.02 8.25
CA LEU A 384 8.35 -0.26 9.69
C LEU A 384 7.49 -1.48 10.05
N SER A 385 6.35 -1.67 9.38
CA SER A 385 5.54 -2.89 9.53
C SER A 385 6.33 -4.13 9.15
N GLU A 386 6.98 -4.11 7.99
CA GLU A 386 7.74 -5.26 7.49
C GLU A 386 8.91 -5.61 8.42
N VAL A 387 9.67 -4.61 8.88
CA VAL A 387 10.78 -4.82 9.82
C VAL A 387 10.29 -5.33 11.18
N TYR A 388 9.07 -4.98 11.63
CA TYR A 388 8.50 -5.62 12.82
C TYR A 388 8.16 -7.10 12.59
N LEU A 389 7.76 -7.49 11.38
CA LEU A 389 7.49 -8.90 11.05
C LEU A 389 8.77 -9.73 10.94
N GLU A 390 9.92 -9.12 10.67
CA GLU A 390 11.23 -9.79 10.76
C GLU A 390 11.52 -10.36 12.15
N ASP A 391 11.09 -9.69 13.23
CA ASP A 391 11.26 -10.19 14.62
C ASP A 391 10.57 -11.55 14.82
N ILE A 392 9.45 -11.75 14.12
CA ILE A 392 8.65 -12.97 14.14
C ILE A 392 9.25 -14.01 13.19
N ARG A 393 9.61 -13.61 11.97
CA ARG A 393 10.20 -14.52 10.96
C ARG A 393 11.52 -15.10 11.41
N GLY A 394 12.38 -14.27 12.00
CA GLY A 394 13.69 -14.68 12.52
C GLY A 394 13.65 -15.23 13.95
N ASP A 395 12.48 -15.30 14.59
CA ASP A 395 12.32 -15.68 16.01
C ASP A 395 13.28 -14.94 16.97
N PHE A 396 13.58 -13.67 16.66
CA PHE A 396 14.57 -12.89 17.41
C PHE A 396 14.08 -12.49 18.80
N ASN A 397 12.76 -12.39 18.98
CA ASN A 397 12.08 -12.06 20.23
C ASN A 397 12.63 -10.77 20.89
N LYS A 398 12.97 -9.76 20.08
CA LYS A 398 13.50 -8.46 20.54
C LYS A 398 12.42 -7.41 20.68
N ILE A 399 11.31 -7.54 19.96
CA ILE A 399 10.27 -6.52 19.89
C ILE A 399 9.00 -7.02 20.59
N PRO A 400 8.67 -6.50 21.80
CA PRO A 400 7.42 -6.82 22.44
C PRO A 400 6.24 -6.43 21.54
N ASP A 401 5.27 -7.34 21.43
CA ASP A 401 4.07 -7.22 20.61
C ASP A 401 4.35 -6.87 19.14
N ALA A 402 5.40 -7.45 18.55
CA ALA A 402 5.84 -7.21 17.17
C ALA A 402 4.67 -7.23 16.15
N MET A 403 3.82 -8.27 16.20
CA MET A 403 2.64 -8.40 15.31
C MET A 403 1.65 -7.24 15.47
N LYS A 404 1.42 -6.77 16.71
CA LYS A 404 0.53 -5.63 16.96
C LYS A 404 1.13 -4.35 16.37
N LYS A 405 2.42 -4.12 16.59
CA LYS A 405 3.13 -2.96 16.04
C LYS A 405 3.17 -2.98 14.52
N ALA A 406 3.34 -4.15 13.90
CA ALA A 406 3.26 -4.30 12.45
C ALA A 406 1.87 -3.86 11.94
N LYS A 407 0.79 -4.41 12.53
CA LYS A 407 -0.59 -4.04 12.19
C LYS A 407 -0.89 -2.55 12.37
N GLU A 408 -0.47 -1.95 13.48
CA GLU A 408 -0.62 -0.51 13.72
C GLU A 408 0.14 0.32 12.67
N SER A 409 1.36 -0.10 12.33
CA SER A 409 2.19 0.60 11.35
C SER A 409 1.59 0.52 9.95
N ILE A 410 1.19 -0.67 9.49
CA ILE A 410 0.61 -0.80 8.15
C ILE A 410 -0.74 -0.10 8.03
N ASN A 411 -1.56 -0.12 9.08
CA ASN A 411 -2.83 0.63 9.09
C ASN A 411 -2.56 2.13 8.93
N ARG A 412 -1.55 2.66 9.63
CA ARG A 412 -1.15 4.06 9.48
C ARG A 412 -0.62 4.36 8.07
N ALA A 413 0.14 3.45 7.46
CA ALA A 413 0.62 3.60 6.09
C ALA A 413 -0.55 3.71 5.09
N MET A 414 -1.57 2.87 5.26
CA MET A 414 -2.78 2.86 4.45
C MET A 414 -3.69 4.06 4.70
N ASP A 415 -3.83 4.53 5.95
CA ASP A 415 -4.57 5.76 6.28
C ASP A 415 -3.96 6.99 5.62
N LEU A 416 -2.62 7.04 5.54
CA LEU A 416 -1.89 8.13 4.89
C LEU A 416 -2.05 8.11 3.37
N ASN A 417 -1.94 6.93 2.76
CA ASN A 417 -2.08 6.79 1.32
C ASN A 417 -2.54 5.38 0.91
N PRO A 418 -3.85 5.17 0.73
CA PRO A 418 -4.42 3.88 0.31
C PRO A 418 -3.97 3.43 -1.10
N SER A 419 -3.42 4.35 -1.89
CA SER A 419 -2.92 4.07 -3.25
C SER A 419 -1.41 3.84 -3.32
N ASN A 420 -0.72 3.84 -2.18
CA ASN A 420 0.71 3.54 -2.12
C ASN A 420 0.93 2.04 -2.35
N ALA A 421 1.47 1.67 -3.51
CA ALA A 421 1.69 0.28 -3.89
C ALA A 421 2.61 -0.47 -2.92
N ILE A 422 3.57 0.22 -2.28
CA ILE A 422 4.42 -0.38 -1.24
C ILE A 422 3.59 -0.68 0.02
N ALA A 423 2.75 0.25 0.48
CA ALA A 423 1.89 -0.02 1.64
C ALA A 423 0.91 -1.18 1.37
N ILE A 424 0.36 -1.29 0.16
CA ILE A 424 -0.52 -2.40 -0.22
C ILE A 424 0.24 -3.73 -0.22
N ILE A 425 1.46 -3.77 -0.77
CA ILE A 425 2.23 -5.01 -0.85
C ILE A 425 2.71 -5.48 0.53
N GLU A 426 3.15 -4.56 1.40
CA GLU A 426 3.57 -4.92 2.76
C GLU A 426 2.38 -5.35 3.65
N GLN A 427 1.16 -4.92 3.32
CA GLN A 427 -0.05 -5.40 3.99
C GLN A 427 -0.32 -6.89 3.74
N ILE A 428 0.18 -7.44 2.63
CA ILE A 428 0.00 -8.85 2.29
C ILE A 428 0.56 -9.74 3.40
N TRP A 429 1.69 -9.39 4.00
CA TRP A 429 2.27 -10.18 5.07
C TRP A 429 1.34 -10.34 6.27
N ILE A 430 0.54 -9.31 6.62
CA ILE A 430 -0.47 -9.44 7.67
C ILE A 430 -1.53 -10.49 7.30
N SER A 431 -2.08 -10.39 6.08
CA SER A 431 -3.05 -11.37 5.55
C SER A 431 -2.44 -12.77 5.48
N TRP A 432 -1.15 -12.86 5.15
CA TRP A 432 -0.38 -14.10 5.07
C TRP A 432 -0.33 -14.79 6.42
N TYR A 433 0.06 -14.09 7.50
CA TYR A 433 0.04 -14.65 8.86
C TYR A 433 -1.36 -15.02 9.34
N GLU A 434 -2.38 -14.30 8.89
CA GLU A 434 -3.78 -14.62 9.17
C GLU A 434 -4.33 -15.77 8.32
N LYS A 435 -3.52 -16.30 7.38
CA LYS A 435 -3.88 -17.34 6.42
C LYS A 435 -5.07 -16.97 5.53
N ASP A 436 -5.27 -15.67 5.29
CA ASP A 436 -6.31 -15.14 4.41
C ASP A 436 -5.81 -15.00 2.97
N VAL A 437 -5.73 -16.14 2.27
CA VAL A 437 -5.27 -16.23 0.87
C VAL A 437 -6.14 -15.40 -0.09
N VAL A 438 -7.42 -15.19 0.24
CA VAL A 438 -8.32 -14.37 -0.57
C VAL A 438 -7.89 -12.90 -0.50
N SER A 439 -7.60 -12.40 0.70
CA SER A 439 -7.07 -11.05 0.89
C SER A 439 -5.71 -10.88 0.20
N VAL A 440 -4.79 -11.85 0.33
CA VAL A 440 -3.50 -11.86 -0.38
C VAL A 440 -3.69 -11.62 -1.88
N LYS A 441 -4.58 -12.39 -2.53
CA LYS A 441 -4.82 -12.25 -3.97
C LYS A 441 -5.37 -10.87 -4.35
N LEU A 442 -6.35 -10.36 -3.60
CA LEU A 442 -6.93 -9.04 -3.88
C LEU A 442 -5.92 -7.90 -3.68
N GLN A 443 -5.06 -8.03 -2.67
CA GLN A 443 -3.99 -7.06 -2.41
C GLN A 443 -2.91 -7.10 -3.50
N VAL A 444 -2.52 -8.27 -4.00
CA VAL A 444 -1.62 -8.41 -5.17
C VAL A 444 -2.20 -7.69 -6.39
N GLU A 445 -3.47 -7.94 -6.73
CA GLU A 445 -4.15 -7.28 -7.85
C GLU A 445 -4.20 -5.75 -7.66
N SER A 446 -4.50 -5.29 -6.45
CA SER A 446 -4.53 -3.87 -6.10
C SER A 446 -3.15 -3.20 -6.21
N ALA A 447 -2.09 -3.84 -5.69
CA ALA A 447 -0.73 -3.31 -5.73
C ALA A 447 -0.21 -3.18 -7.16
N LEU A 448 -0.43 -4.21 -8.00
CA LEU A 448 -0.07 -4.17 -9.42
C LEU A 448 -0.85 -3.09 -10.19
N LYS A 449 -2.12 -2.86 -9.85
CA LYS A 449 -2.92 -1.76 -10.43
C LYS A 449 -2.40 -0.40 -9.99
N ALA A 450 -2.00 -0.27 -8.72
CA ALA A 450 -1.48 0.97 -8.15
C ALA A 450 -0.15 1.36 -8.83
N ASN A 451 0.82 0.45 -8.91
CA ASN A 451 2.07 0.67 -9.62
C ASN A 451 2.62 -0.60 -10.29
N PRO A 452 2.40 -0.79 -11.60
CA PRO A 452 2.94 -1.94 -12.35
C PRO A 452 4.42 -1.78 -12.73
N TYR A 453 5.07 -0.67 -12.35
CA TYR A 453 6.47 -0.38 -12.68
C TYR A 453 7.39 -0.48 -11.47
N GLU A 454 6.85 -0.68 -10.26
CA GLU A 454 7.64 -0.81 -9.03
C GLU A 454 8.22 -2.24 -8.93
N PRO A 455 9.56 -2.41 -9.00
CA PRO A 455 10.16 -3.74 -8.95
C PRO A 455 9.85 -4.52 -7.68
N LEU A 456 9.76 -3.85 -6.51
CA LEU A 456 9.42 -4.52 -5.25
C LEU A 456 8.00 -5.10 -5.29
N VAL A 457 7.05 -4.36 -5.84
CA VAL A 457 5.66 -4.80 -6.01
C VAL A 457 5.59 -5.97 -6.97
N LEU A 458 6.28 -5.90 -8.11
CA LEU A 458 6.32 -6.98 -9.09
C LEU A 458 6.95 -8.25 -8.51
N ALA A 459 8.08 -8.13 -7.81
CA ALA A 459 8.77 -9.27 -7.21
C ALA A 459 7.93 -9.93 -6.13
N SER A 460 7.33 -9.14 -5.22
CA SER A 460 6.47 -9.64 -4.16
C SER A 460 5.20 -10.28 -4.72
N ALA A 461 4.52 -9.63 -5.68
CA ALA A 461 3.37 -10.21 -6.35
C ALA A 461 3.72 -11.55 -7.00
N GLY A 462 4.86 -11.60 -7.67
CA GLY A 462 5.40 -12.80 -8.30
C GLY A 462 5.63 -13.93 -7.31
N ALA A 463 6.29 -13.60 -6.19
CA ALA A 463 6.57 -14.51 -5.11
C ALA A 463 5.27 -15.03 -4.46
N PHE A 464 4.35 -14.15 -4.05
CA PHE A 464 3.09 -14.58 -3.41
C PHE A 464 2.22 -15.44 -4.34
N ASN A 465 2.15 -15.12 -5.63
CA ASN A 465 1.42 -15.95 -6.59
C ASN A 465 2.04 -17.35 -6.76
N ALA A 466 3.37 -17.47 -6.68
CA ALA A 466 4.07 -18.75 -6.70
C ALA A 466 3.93 -19.52 -5.37
N MET A 467 4.13 -18.84 -4.24
CA MET A 467 4.15 -19.44 -2.88
C MET A 467 2.77 -19.86 -2.37
N THR A 468 1.68 -19.32 -2.94
CA THR A 468 0.32 -19.85 -2.72
C THR A 468 0.04 -21.12 -3.53
N GLY A 469 0.88 -21.44 -4.52
CA GLY A 469 0.65 -22.54 -5.47
C GLY A 469 -0.51 -22.33 -6.45
N ALA A 470 -1.17 -21.16 -6.43
CA ALA A 470 -2.42 -20.93 -7.14
C ALA A 470 -2.25 -20.39 -8.57
N ASP A 471 -1.21 -19.59 -8.83
CA ASP A 471 -1.01 -18.96 -10.15
C ASP A 471 0.48 -18.75 -10.48
N TYR A 472 1.19 -19.85 -10.70
CA TYR A 472 2.60 -19.81 -11.10
C TYR A 472 2.85 -19.01 -12.39
N GLN A 473 1.92 -19.05 -13.35
CA GLN A 473 2.10 -18.39 -14.64
C GLN A 473 2.15 -16.86 -14.46
N SER A 474 1.20 -16.30 -13.71
CA SER A 474 1.24 -14.89 -13.36
C SER A 474 2.45 -14.58 -12.49
N GLY A 475 2.79 -15.48 -11.56
CA GLY A 475 3.95 -15.36 -10.69
C GLY A 475 5.26 -15.13 -11.46
N ILE A 476 5.62 -16.06 -12.35
CA ILE A 476 6.84 -15.97 -13.17
C ILE A 476 6.83 -14.74 -14.08
N LYS A 477 5.68 -14.42 -14.68
CA LYS A 477 5.57 -13.21 -15.52
C LYS A 477 5.92 -11.93 -14.74
N GLN A 478 5.47 -11.84 -13.49
CA GLN A 478 5.73 -10.67 -12.64
C GLN A 478 7.19 -10.64 -12.18
N LEU A 479 7.77 -11.79 -11.83
CA LEU A 479 9.19 -11.88 -11.48
C LEU A 479 10.09 -11.49 -12.66
N ASP A 480 9.79 -11.96 -13.88
CA ASP A 480 10.55 -11.60 -15.09
C ASP A 480 10.51 -10.09 -15.33
N GLN A 481 9.34 -9.48 -15.10
CA GLN A 481 9.17 -8.04 -15.21
C GLN A 481 9.93 -7.28 -14.12
N ALA A 482 9.96 -7.80 -12.89
CA ALA A 482 10.74 -7.23 -11.78
C ALA A 482 12.24 -7.22 -12.10
N LEU A 483 12.78 -8.35 -12.60
CA LEU A 483 14.19 -8.47 -13.00
C LEU A 483 14.54 -7.61 -14.21
N LYS A 484 13.58 -7.34 -15.11
CA LYS A 484 13.77 -6.41 -16.22
C LYS A 484 13.88 -4.95 -15.74
N TYR A 485 13.07 -4.59 -14.75
CA TYR A 485 12.97 -3.24 -14.21
C TYR A 485 14.02 -2.92 -13.15
N ASN A 486 14.60 -3.92 -12.50
CA ASN A 486 15.66 -3.74 -11.51
C ASN A 486 17.02 -4.25 -12.02
N ASP A 487 18.06 -3.39 -12.01
CA ASP A 487 19.43 -3.78 -12.35
C ASP A 487 20.19 -4.43 -11.15
N THR A 488 19.63 -4.35 -9.94
CA THR A 488 20.21 -4.81 -8.68
C THR A 488 19.19 -5.62 -7.86
N PRO A 489 18.60 -6.70 -8.41
CA PRO A 489 17.59 -7.47 -7.70
C PRO A 489 18.15 -8.08 -6.41
N GLN A 490 17.37 -7.99 -5.34
CA GLN A 490 17.69 -8.62 -4.05
C GLN A 490 17.54 -10.14 -4.15
N GLY A 491 18.26 -10.89 -3.31
CA GLY A 491 18.30 -12.35 -3.37
C GLY A 491 16.92 -13.01 -3.29
N TRP A 492 16.03 -12.51 -2.43
CA TRP A 492 14.70 -13.09 -2.25
C TRP A 492 13.79 -12.99 -3.48
N TYR A 493 14.09 -12.12 -4.46
CA TYR A 493 13.35 -12.04 -5.73
C TYR A 493 13.33 -13.40 -6.46
N TYR A 494 14.31 -14.25 -6.18
CA TYR A 494 14.44 -15.55 -6.81
C TYR A 494 13.61 -16.67 -6.14
N LEU A 495 13.05 -16.45 -4.94
CA LEU A 495 12.31 -17.46 -4.19
C LEU A 495 11.07 -18.00 -4.94
N GLY A 496 10.35 -17.11 -5.64
CA GLY A 496 9.20 -17.50 -6.45
C GLY A 496 9.59 -18.43 -7.62
N TYR A 497 10.76 -18.25 -8.23
CA TYR A 497 11.28 -19.17 -9.25
C TYR A 497 11.64 -20.53 -8.65
N VAL A 498 12.30 -20.55 -7.49
CA VAL A 498 12.64 -21.80 -6.78
C VAL A 498 11.36 -22.60 -6.51
N THR A 499 10.34 -21.95 -5.95
CA THR A 499 9.03 -22.55 -5.68
C THR A 499 8.38 -23.12 -6.95
N TYR A 500 8.36 -22.33 -8.03
CA TYR A 500 7.81 -22.76 -9.31
C TYR A 500 8.55 -23.97 -9.91
N TYR A 501 9.87 -23.94 -9.94
CA TYR A 501 10.63 -25.01 -10.58
C TYR A 501 10.57 -26.32 -9.79
N ILE A 502 10.49 -26.26 -8.46
CA ILE A 502 10.20 -27.45 -7.64
C ILE A 502 8.80 -27.99 -7.95
N SER A 503 7.78 -27.13 -8.09
CA SER A 503 6.40 -27.57 -8.34
C SER A 503 6.24 -28.32 -9.68
N ILE A 504 7.07 -28.00 -10.68
CA ILE A 504 7.11 -28.71 -11.96
C ILE A 504 8.23 -29.78 -12.04
N ASN A 505 8.88 -30.11 -10.91
CA ASN A 505 9.96 -31.10 -10.81
C ASN A 505 11.19 -30.81 -11.68
N ASN A 506 11.45 -29.53 -11.97
CA ASN A 506 12.68 -29.09 -12.63
C ASN A 506 13.71 -28.64 -11.57
N LEU A 507 14.34 -29.62 -10.94
CA LEU A 507 15.25 -29.42 -9.81
C LEU A 507 16.55 -28.71 -10.21
N GLU A 508 16.97 -28.81 -11.47
CA GLU A 508 18.17 -28.15 -11.98
C GLU A 508 17.96 -26.62 -12.02
N SER A 509 16.84 -26.16 -12.59
CA SER A 509 16.49 -24.74 -12.59
C SER A 509 16.20 -24.23 -11.18
N ALA A 510 15.54 -25.03 -10.32
CA ALA A 510 15.34 -24.66 -8.92
C ALA A 510 16.70 -24.40 -8.21
N LEU A 511 17.68 -25.27 -8.41
CA LEU A 511 19.03 -25.09 -7.88
C LEU A 511 19.69 -23.84 -8.44
N GLU A 512 19.64 -23.62 -9.76
CA GLU A 512 20.21 -22.42 -10.41
C GLU A 512 19.67 -21.12 -9.79
N PHE A 513 18.36 -21.04 -9.57
CA PHE A 513 17.74 -19.85 -8.96
C PHE A 513 18.00 -19.74 -7.46
N SER A 514 18.06 -20.86 -6.72
CA SER A 514 18.40 -20.83 -5.28
C SER A 514 19.80 -20.27 -5.03
N LEU A 515 20.77 -20.56 -5.92
CA LEU A 515 22.12 -20.02 -5.83
C LEU A 515 22.17 -18.49 -6.06
N LYS A 516 21.16 -17.91 -6.74
CA LYS A 516 21.03 -16.46 -6.93
C LYS A 516 20.45 -15.75 -5.69
N MET A 517 19.87 -16.48 -4.75
CA MET A 517 19.37 -15.92 -3.47
C MET A 517 20.49 -15.50 -2.51
N SER A 518 21.76 -15.70 -2.88
CA SER A 518 22.94 -15.39 -2.06
C SER A 518 23.15 -16.27 -0.82
N ALA A 519 22.51 -17.45 -0.77
CA ALA A 519 22.87 -18.66 0.00
C ALA A 519 23.70 -18.46 1.30
N ASN A 520 23.30 -17.56 2.18
CA ASN A 520 24.10 -17.17 3.34
C ASN A 520 23.34 -17.14 4.67
N THR A 521 22.01 -17.27 4.64
CA THR A 521 21.14 -17.26 5.81
C THR A 521 20.74 -18.66 6.26
N HIS A 522 20.16 -18.77 7.46
CA HIS A 522 19.52 -20.00 7.95
C HIS A 522 18.30 -20.42 7.12
N PHE A 523 17.76 -19.53 6.27
CA PHE A 523 16.69 -19.84 5.35
C PHE A 523 17.21 -20.39 4.01
N ASP A 524 18.23 -19.74 3.42
CA ASP A 524 18.69 -20.09 2.07
C ASP A 524 19.60 -21.33 2.02
N LEU A 525 20.50 -21.46 3.01
CA LEU A 525 21.46 -22.56 3.07
C LEU A 525 20.81 -23.97 3.08
N PRO A 526 19.77 -24.25 3.89
CA PRO A 526 19.12 -25.57 3.86
C PRO A 526 18.41 -25.84 2.53
N ILE A 527 17.82 -24.82 1.89
CA ILE A 527 17.21 -24.94 0.55
C ILE A 527 18.26 -25.36 -0.48
N VAL A 528 19.40 -24.65 -0.52
CA VAL A 528 20.49 -24.95 -1.47
C VAL A 528 21.07 -26.35 -1.20
N SER A 529 21.29 -26.71 0.07
CA SER A 529 21.77 -28.03 0.45
C SER A 529 20.83 -29.15 0.00
N ALA A 530 19.52 -29.00 0.26
CA ALA A 530 18.48 -29.93 -0.18
C ALA A 530 18.43 -30.05 -1.70
N LEU A 531 18.53 -28.93 -2.44
CA LEU A 531 18.49 -28.94 -3.90
C LEU A 531 19.73 -29.60 -4.53
N PHE A 532 20.93 -29.42 -3.96
CA PHE A 532 22.11 -30.19 -4.39
C PHE A 532 21.89 -31.69 -4.15
N TRP A 533 21.33 -32.05 -3.00
CA TRP A 533 21.05 -33.44 -2.66
C TRP A 533 20.07 -34.08 -3.65
N LEU A 534 18.99 -33.36 -3.98
CA LEU A 534 17.97 -33.78 -4.95
C LEU A 534 18.50 -33.89 -6.38
N ASN A 535 19.48 -33.06 -6.76
CA ASN A 535 20.18 -33.15 -8.04
C ASN A 535 21.32 -34.21 -8.05
N GLY A 536 21.52 -34.94 -6.94
CA GLY A 536 22.50 -36.02 -6.85
C GLY A 536 23.94 -35.58 -6.50
N ASP A 537 24.20 -34.28 -6.34
CA ASP A 537 25.50 -33.77 -5.91
C ASP A 537 25.60 -33.74 -4.38
N LYS A 538 25.84 -34.94 -3.82
CA LYS A 538 25.95 -35.15 -2.37
C LYS A 538 27.13 -34.41 -1.74
N VAL A 539 28.20 -34.17 -2.51
CA VAL A 539 29.40 -33.46 -2.02
C VAL A 539 29.07 -31.99 -1.76
N SER A 540 28.43 -31.33 -2.73
CA SER A 540 28.00 -29.95 -2.56
C SER A 540 26.91 -29.83 -1.50
N ALA A 541 25.95 -30.77 -1.44
CA ALA A 541 24.91 -30.77 -0.41
C ALA A 541 25.50 -30.75 1.01
N LEU A 542 26.44 -31.66 1.31
CA LEU A 542 27.12 -31.74 2.60
C LEU A 542 28.00 -30.52 2.88
N LYS A 543 28.60 -29.91 1.85
CA LYS A 543 29.36 -28.66 1.99
C LYS A 543 28.46 -27.52 2.49
N TYR A 544 27.30 -27.32 1.88
CA TYR A 544 26.36 -26.26 2.30
C TYR A 544 25.72 -26.57 3.65
N TYR A 545 25.46 -27.84 3.94
CA TYR A 545 25.05 -28.26 5.28
C TYR A 545 26.11 -27.92 6.34
N GLN A 546 27.39 -28.18 6.07
CA GLN A 546 28.47 -27.84 6.99
C GLN A 546 28.57 -26.32 7.19
N GLU A 547 28.43 -25.52 6.13
CA GLU A 547 28.42 -24.07 6.25
C GLU A 547 27.28 -23.56 7.13
N LEU A 548 26.08 -24.15 7.01
CA LEU A 548 24.94 -23.88 7.88
C LEU A 548 25.24 -24.27 9.32
N ALA A 549 25.78 -25.48 9.57
CA ALA A 549 26.13 -25.95 10.91
C ALA A 549 27.23 -25.10 11.58
N ASP A 550 28.20 -24.60 10.80
CA ASP A 550 29.25 -23.71 11.31
C ASP A 550 28.69 -22.36 11.76
N LYS A 551 27.69 -21.81 11.04
CA LYS A 551 27.05 -20.53 11.35
C LYS A 551 25.94 -20.66 12.40
N TYR A 552 25.19 -21.75 12.38
CA TYR A 552 24.01 -22.01 13.21
C TYR A 552 24.08 -23.44 13.80
N PRO A 553 24.91 -23.67 14.83
CA PRO A 553 25.22 -25.02 15.33
C PRO A 553 24.04 -25.82 15.91
N ASN A 554 22.94 -25.14 16.23
CA ASN A 554 21.74 -25.75 16.79
C ASN A 554 20.60 -25.90 15.76
N PHE A 555 20.83 -25.48 14.51
CA PHE A 555 19.80 -25.53 13.48
C PHE A 555 19.56 -26.99 13.04
N ASP A 556 18.30 -27.42 13.09
CA ASP A 556 17.88 -28.76 12.64
C ASP A 556 16.74 -28.71 11.61
N VAL A 557 16.27 -29.88 11.16
CA VAL A 557 15.18 -29.98 10.19
C VAL A 557 13.88 -29.30 10.65
N LYS A 558 13.59 -29.25 11.97
CA LYS A 558 12.37 -28.62 12.48
C LYS A 558 12.45 -27.10 12.39
N ASP A 559 13.63 -26.53 12.61
CA ASP A 559 13.87 -25.11 12.37
C ASP A 559 13.68 -24.76 10.89
N PHE A 560 14.11 -25.66 10.00
CA PHE A 560 13.89 -25.51 8.57
C PHE A 560 12.40 -25.61 8.19
N GLU A 561 11.68 -26.61 8.70
CA GLU A 561 10.23 -26.76 8.52
C GLU A 561 9.47 -25.52 9.01
N TYR A 562 9.80 -25.02 10.21
CA TYR A 562 9.22 -23.80 10.76
C TYR A 562 9.45 -22.59 9.85
N SER A 563 10.67 -22.44 9.33
CA SER A 563 11.01 -21.36 8.41
C SER A 563 10.19 -21.48 7.11
N MET A 564 10.11 -22.67 6.53
CA MET A 564 9.34 -22.91 5.30
C MET A 564 7.83 -22.66 5.48
N ASP A 565 7.28 -23.00 6.64
CA ASP A 565 5.89 -22.73 7.01
C ASP A 565 5.54 -21.24 7.05
N ALA A 566 6.52 -20.38 7.38
CA ALA A 566 6.33 -18.94 7.36
C ALA A 566 6.27 -18.37 5.94
N PHE A 567 6.98 -18.96 4.98
CA PHE A 567 7.17 -18.38 3.64
C PHE A 567 6.30 -18.98 2.54
N THR A 568 5.85 -20.23 2.63
CA THR A 568 5.08 -20.86 1.55
C THR A 568 3.90 -21.68 2.04
N PHE A 569 2.79 -21.63 1.30
CA PHE A 569 1.60 -22.47 1.52
C PHE A 569 1.61 -23.71 0.60
N GLU A 570 2.67 -23.91 -0.18
CA GLU A 570 2.79 -25.05 -1.08
C GLU A 570 3.39 -26.27 -0.35
N ASP A 571 2.51 -27.20 0.05
CA ASP A 571 2.87 -28.44 0.77
C ASP A 571 3.91 -29.30 0.04
N ARG A 572 3.77 -29.49 -1.27
CA ARG A 572 4.70 -30.28 -2.08
C ARG A 572 6.09 -29.65 -2.07
N VAL A 573 6.20 -28.33 -2.20
CA VAL A 573 7.51 -27.65 -2.15
C VAL A 573 8.14 -27.81 -0.77
N ARG A 574 7.36 -27.57 0.30
CA ARG A 574 7.83 -27.73 1.69
C ARG A 574 8.31 -29.15 1.98
N ASN A 575 7.49 -30.15 1.64
CA ASN A 575 7.80 -31.55 1.91
C ASN A 575 9.02 -32.00 1.11
N THR A 576 9.11 -31.64 -0.18
CA THR A 576 10.26 -32.00 -1.04
C THR A 576 11.58 -31.48 -0.46
N LEU A 577 11.60 -30.23 -0.01
CA LEU A 577 12.81 -29.64 0.57
C LEU A 577 13.13 -30.20 1.96
N SER A 578 12.14 -30.35 2.83
CA SER A 578 12.34 -30.81 4.21
C SER A 578 12.77 -32.27 4.28
N GLU A 579 12.17 -33.15 3.45
CA GLU A 579 12.58 -34.55 3.32
C GLU A 579 14.02 -34.66 2.83
N ALA A 580 14.36 -33.93 1.77
CA ALA A 580 15.72 -33.93 1.22
C ALA A 580 16.75 -33.39 2.23
N TYR A 581 16.41 -32.32 2.95
CA TYR A 581 17.29 -31.77 3.99
C TYR A 581 17.48 -32.75 5.15
N SER A 582 16.42 -33.46 5.58
CA SER A 582 16.50 -34.50 6.62
C SER A 582 17.44 -35.65 6.20
N GLU A 583 17.42 -36.04 4.93
CA GLU A 583 18.37 -37.02 4.38
C GLU A 583 19.82 -36.50 4.41
N VAL A 584 20.05 -35.22 4.09
CA VAL A 584 21.38 -34.60 4.21
C VAL A 584 21.85 -34.60 5.66
N GLU A 585 21.02 -34.14 6.59
CA GLU A 585 21.32 -34.07 8.02
C GLU A 585 21.68 -35.47 8.57
N SER A 586 20.91 -36.49 8.18
CA SER A 586 21.15 -37.88 8.57
C SER A 586 22.47 -38.42 8.00
N ALA A 587 22.82 -38.06 6.77
CA ALA A 587 24.07 -38.46 6.13
C ALA A 587 25.31 -37.73 6.69
N ALA A 588 25.13 -36.54 7.25
CA ALA A 588 26.20 -35.75 7.86
C ALA A 588 26.55 -36.23 9.29
N LYS A 589 25.61 -36.86 10.00
CA LYS A 589 25.86 -37.43 11.33
C LYS A 589 26.79 -38.65 11.21
N PRO A 590 27.87 -38.75 12.00
CA PRO A 590 28.73 -39.92 11.99
C PRO A 590 27.94 -41.17 12.35
N SER A 591 28.20 -42.28 11.64
CA SER A 591 27.61 -43.58 11.96
C SER A 591 28.04 -43.97 13.38
N GLU A 592 27.09 -44.16 14.29
CA GLU A 592 27.35 -44.69 15.64
C GLU A 592 27.88 -46.13 15.62
#